data_AF-A0A2U1M3K4-F1
#
_entry.id   AF-A0A2U1M3K4-F1
#
_cell.length_a   1.000
_cell.length_b   1.000
_cell.length_c   1.000
_cell.angle_alpha   90.00
_cell.angle_beta   90.00
_cell.angle_gamma   90.00
#
_symmetry.space_group_name_H-M   'P 1'
#
loop_
_entity.id
_entity.type
_entity.pdbx_description
1 polymer ?
#
loop_
_entity_poly.entity_id
_entity_poly.type
_entity_poly.pdbx_seq_one_letter_code
_entity_poly.pdbx_strand_id
1 'polypeptide(L)'
;MTHKSASRSVEVGSSSNAGNDSDSLIQDIYGKVEESVNRLVGDFDRLQLYRDDQDALLEKAKSDVPSPPDMNKNHLYASLLGVTEPEEVTIHLPTGIRNKGTGRDKRYVSKSEIVSAQSNKPMRMCRNCNKLGHHDSRNCPLKKKAQDNQDASMEDID
;
A
#
# COMPACT_ATOMS: atom_id res chain seq x y z
N MET A 1 -16.78 1.90 52.23
CA MET A 1 -16.98 1.56 50.80
C MET A 1 -16.53 0.12 50.62
N THR A 2 -17.49 -0.80 50.48
CA THR A 2 -17.22 -2.24 50.33
C THR A 2 -16.92 -2.55 48.87
N HIS A 3 -15.82 -3.25 48.60
CA HIS A 3 -15.48 -3.73 47.27
C HIS A 3 -16.25 -5.03 47.01
N LYS A 4 -17.14 -5.00 46.02
CA LYS A 4 -17.94 -6.15 45.60
C LYS A 4 -17.12 -6.94 44.59
N SER A 5 -16.54 -8.05 45.03
CA SER A 5 -15.85 -9.00 44.15
C SER A 5 -16.88 -9.71 43.28
N ALA A 6 -16.88 -9.44 41.98
CA ALA A 6 -17.64 -10.19 41.00
C ALA A 6 -16.80 -11.39 40.55
N SER A 7 -17.21 -12.60 40.94
CA SER A 7 -16.72 -13.84 40.35
C SER A 7 -17.17 -13.88 38.89
N ARG A 8 -16.23 -13.67 37.97
CA ARG A 8 -16.42 -13.99 36.55
C ARG A 8 -16.29 -15.50 36.40
N SER A 9 -17.42 -16.19 36.27
CA SER A 9 -17.44 -17.54 35.71
C SER A 9 -17.00 -17.44 34.25
N VAL A 10 -15.81 -17.94 33.95
CA VAL A 10 -15.37 -18.13 32.57
C VAL A 10 -15.91 -19.49 32.16
N GLU A 11 -16.98 -19.48 31.38
CA GLU A 11 -17.45 -20.68 30.71
C GLU A 11 -16.42 -21.00 29.62
N VAL A 12 -15.62 -22.04 29.87
CA VAL A 12 -14.69 -22.60 28.88
C VAL A 12 -15.54 -23.13 27.74
N GLY A 13 -15.66 -22.32 26.69
CA GLY A 13 -16.11 -22.78 25.39
C GLY A 13 -15.16 -23.87 24.91
N SER A 14 -15.61 -25.12 25.00
CA SER A 14 -14.96 -26.26 24.35
C SER A 14 -14.99 -26.02 22.85
N SER A 15 -13.85 -25.58 22.30
CA SER A 15 -13.69 -25.36 20.88
C SER A 15 -12.32 -25.82 20.45
N SER A 16 -12.18 -27.14 20.22
CA SER A 16 -11.22 -27.76 19.28
C SER A 16 -11.12 -29.28 19.54
N ASN A 17 -11.96 -30.08 18.89
CA ASN A 17 -11.74 -31.55 18.82
C ASN A 17 -11.43 -32.04 17.38
N ALA A 18 -11.70 -31.22 16.36
CA ALA A 18 -11.57 -31.62 14.95
C ALA A 18 -10.10 -31.78 14.45
N GLY A 19 -9.13 -31.13 15.10
CA GLY A 19 -7.71 -31.28 14.76
C GLY A 19 -7.16 -32.65 15.12
N ASN A 20 -7.61 -33.20 16.25
CA ASN A 20 -7.10 -34.48 16.78
C ASN A 20 -7.58 -35.69 15.98
N ASP A 21 -8.81 -35.64 15.44
CA ASP A 21 -9.41 -36.76 14.70
C ASP A 21 -8.71 -36.99 13.34
N SER A 22 -8.30 -35.90 12.68
CA SER A 22 -7.56 -35.97 11.40
C SER A 22 -6.16 -36.49 11.63
N ASP A 23 -5.48 -36.01 12.67
CA ASP A 23 -4.14 -36.43 13.02
C ASP A 23 -4.10 -37.92 13.40
N SER A 24 -5.09 -38.40 14.15
CA SER A 24 -5.25 -39.82 14.47
C SER A 24 -5.44 -40.68 13.22
N LEU A 25 -6.27 -40.22 12.28
CA LEU A 25 -6.51 -40.93 11.02
C LEU A 25 -5.23 -41.00 10.17
N ILE A 26 -4.47 -39.91 10.11
CA ILE A 26 -3.18 -39.85 9.41
C ILE A 26 -2.19 -40.84 10.02
N GLN A 27 -2.10 -40.87 11.35
CA GLN A 27 -1.21 -41.79 12.04
C GLN A 27 -1.58 -43.26 11.81
N ASP A 28 -2.88 -43.58 11.81
CA ASP A 28 -3.38 -44.93 11.50
C ASP A 28 -3.05 -45.36 10.06
N ILE A 29 -3.12 -44.44 9.09
CA ILE A 29 -2.75 -44.71 7.70
C ILE A 29 -1.25 -45.03 7.60
N TYR A 30 -0.39 -44.18 8.18
CA TYR A 30 1.05 -44.44 8.16
C TYR A 30 1.41 -45.76 8.84
N GLY A 31 0.79 -46.09 9.97
CA GLY A 31 1.02 -47.35 10.67
C GLY A 31 0.62 -48.57 9.83
N LYS A 32 -0.50 -48.52 9.11
CA LYS A 32 -0.93 -49.62 8.22
C LYS A 32 0.01 -49.81 7.03
N VAL A 33 0.50 -48.72 6.44
CA VAL A 33 1.48 -48.78 5.35
C VAL A 33 2.79 -49.40 5.85
N GLU A 34 3.28 -48.96 7.00
CA GLU A 34 4.48 -49.51 7.63
C GLU A 34 4.34 -51.01 7.94
N GLU A 35 3.22 -51.43 8.54
CA GLU A 35 2.96 -52.84 8.82
C GLU A 35 2.92 -53.68 7.52
N SER A 36 2.30 -53.14 6.47
CA SER A 36 2.21 -53.79 5.16
C SER A 36 3.60 -54.00 4.56
N VAL A 37 4.45 -52.96 4.58
CA VAL A 37 5.83 -53.04 4.10
C VAL A 37 6.64 -54.05 4.92
N ASN A 38 6.54 -54.03 6.25
CA ASN A 38 7.25 -54.96 7.12
C ASN A 38 6.89 -56.43 6.86
N ARG A 39 5.62 -56.72 6.50
CA ARG A 39 5.16 -58.07 6.13
C ARG A 39 5.63 -58.48 4.73
N LEU A 40 5.70 -57.53 3.80
CA LEU A 40 6.01 -57.79 2.38
C LEU A 40 7.50 -57.71 2.04
N VAL A 41 8.35 -57.16 2.91
CA VAL A 41 9.78 -56.91 2.63
C VAL A 41 10.56 -58.17 2.20
N GLY A 42 10.11 -59.36 2.60
CA GLY A 42 10.72 -60.64 2.21
C GLY A 42 10.29 -61.18 0.84
N ASP A 43 9.27 -60.60 0.20
CA ASP A 43 8.71 -61.01 -1.08
C ASP A 43 8.69 -59.81 -2.03
N PHE A 44 9.73 -59.72 -2.87
CA PHE A 44 9.95 -58.57 -3.76
C PHE A 44 8.82 -58.37 -4.77
N ASP A 45 8.29 -59.45 -5.34
CA ASP A 45 7.23 -59.37 -6.36
C ASP A 45 5.95 -58.79 -5.75
N ARG A 46 5.59 -59.23 -4.54
CA ARG A 46 4.44 -58.67 -3.83
C ARG A 46 4.66 -57.25 -3.36
N LEU A 47 5.89 -56.91 -2.96
CA LEU A 47 6.24 -55.54 -2.58
C LEU A 47 6.13 -54.58 -3.78
N GLN A 48 6.52 -55.04 -4.97
CA GLN A 48 6.38 -54.28 -6.21
C GLN A 48 4.90 -54.06 -6.57
N LEU A 49 4.07 -55.10 -6.48
CA LEU A 49 2.61 -54.97 -6.67
C LEU A 49 1.99 -53.97 -5.67
N TYR A 50 2.41 -54.03 -4.39
CA TYR A 50 1.93 -53.09 -3.38
C TYR A 50 2.32 -51.64 -3.68
N ARG A 51 3.54 -51.43 -4.21
CA ARG A 51 3.99 -50.11 -4.66
C ARG A 51 3.15 -49.58 -5.83
N ASP A 52 2.79 -50.43 -6.78
CA ASP A 52 1.92 -50.03 -7.90
C ASP A 52 0.48 -49.72 -7.43
N ASP A 53 -0.03 -50.45 -6.43
CA ASP A 53 -1.31 -50.14 -5.78
C ASP A 53 -1.27 -48.80 -5.04
N GLN A 54 -0.16 -48.46 -4.37
CA GLN A 54 0.04 -47.15 -3.75
C GLN A 54 0.07 -46.01 -4.78
N ASP A 55 0.75 -46.22 -5.91
CA ASP A 55 0.75 -45.26 -7.03
C ASP A 55 -0.67 -45.06 -7.59
N ALA A 56 -1.45 -46.14 -7.75
CA ALA A 56 -2.83 -46.06 -8.20
C ALA A 56 -3.73 -45.31 -7.21
N LEU A 57 -3.54 -45.51 -5.91
CA LEU A 57 -4.25 -44.75 -4.86
C LEU A 57 -3.86 -43.27 -4.89
N LEU A 58 -2.58 -42.96 -5.10
CA LEU A 58 -2.10 -41.59 -5.23
C LEU A 58 -2.71 -40.88 -6.44
N GLU A 59 -2.76 -41.54 -7.60
CA GLU A 59 -3.38 -40.96 -8.80
C GLU A 59 -4.87 -40.70 -8.60
N LYS A 60 -5.59 -41.61 -7.92
CA LYS A 60 -6.99 -41.37 -7.52
C LYS A 60 -7.14 -40.19 -6.56
N ALA A 61 -6.25 -40.07 -5.57
CA ALA A 61 -6.28 -38.93 -4.65
C ALA A 61 -6.05 -37.59 -5.37
N LYS A 62 -5.14 -37.55 -6.35
CA LYS A 62 -4.90 -36.36 -7.19
C LYS A 62 -6.12 -35.99 -8.03
N SER A 63 -6.87 -36.97 -8.54
CA SER A 63 -8.08 -36.70 -9.32
C SER A 63 -9.26 -36.24 -8.45
N ASP A 64 -9.44 -36.87 -7.29
CA ASP A 64 -10.57 -36.60 -6.38
C ASP A 64 -10.39 -35.27 -5.64
N VAL A 65 -9.14 -34.93 -5.29
CA VAL A 65 -8.77 -33.66 -4.67
C VAL A 65 -7.72 -32.97 -5.54
N PRO A 66 -8.16 -32.20 -6.57
CA PRO A 66 -7.24 -31.45 -7.40
C PRO A 66 -6.41 -30.52 -6.53
N SER A 67 -5.08 -30.62 -6.65
CA SER A 67 -4.21 -29.59 -6.11
C SER A 67 -4.68 -28.24 -6.66
N PRO A 68 -4.76 -27.19 -5.83
CA PRO A 68 -4.93 -25.84 -6.36
C PRO A 68 -3.87 -25.63 -7.44
N PRO A 69 -4.23 -25.09 -8.62
CA PRO A 69 -3.23 -24.73 -9.61
C PRO A 69 -2.19 -23.85 -8.90
N ASP A 70 -0.92 -24.05 -9.22
CA ASP A 70 0.17 -23.17 -8.77
C ASP A 70 -0.02 -21.82 -9.45
N MET A 71 -1.00 -21.07 -8.96
CA MET A 71 -1.34 -19.77 -9.48
C MET A 71 -0.24 -18.85 -9.03
N ASN A 72 0.50 -18.30 -10.01
CA ASN A 72 1.39 -17.19 -9.77
C ASN A 72 0.65 -16.16 -8.89
N LYS A 73 1.23 -15.77 -7.77
CA LYS A 73 0.65 -14.82 -6.81
C LYS A 73 0.16 -13.55 -7.53
N ASN A 74 0.89 -13.11 -8.55
CA ASN A 74 0.52 -11.94 -9.37
C ASN A 74 -0.79 -12.19 -10.12
N HIS A 75 -1.01 -13.40 -10.64
CA HIS A 75 -2.26 -13.76 -11.30
C HIS A 75 -3.43 -13.81 -10.31
N LEU A 76 -3.22 -14.32 -9.09
CA LEU A 76 -4.21 -14.25 -8.01
C LEU A 76 -4.56 -12.81 -7.66
N TYR A 77 -3.57 -11.93 -7.47
CA TYR A 77 -3.80 -10.52 -7.19
C TYR A 77 -4.53 -9.83 -8.33
N ALA A 78 -4.16 -10.13 -9.59
CA ALA A 78 -4.82 -9.55 -10.75
C ALA A 78 -6.29 -9.97 -10.84
N SER A 79 -6.60 -11.24 -10.58
CA SER A 79 -7.97 -11.74 -10.55
C SER A 79 -8.78 -11.15 -9.39
N LEU A 80 -8.17 -11.01 -8.21
CA LEU A 80 -8.85 -10.49 -7.01
C LEU A 80 -9.13 -8.99 -7.12
N LEU A 81 -8.17 -8.23 -7.61
CA LEU A 81 -8.25 -6.77 -7.73
C LEU A 81 -8.89 -6.32 -9.05
N GLY A 82 -8.99 -7.22 -10.04
CA GLY A 82 -9.45 -6.90 -11.39
C GLY A 82 -8.47 -6.03 -12.19
N VAL A 83 -7.19 -6.01 -11.79
CA VAL A 83 -6.15 -5.16 -12.37
C VAL A 83 -4.98 -6.02 -12.83
N THR A 84 -4.62 -5.92 -14.10
CA THR A 84 -3.45 -6.61 -14.65
C THR A 84 -2.16 -5.89 -14.26
N GLU A 85 -1.11 -6.65 -13.97
CA GLU A 85 0.22 -6.09 -13.72
C GLU A 85 0.73 -5.36 -14.98
N PRO A 86 1.13 -4.08 -14.88
CA PRO A 86 1.70 -3.36 -16.00
C PRO A 86 3.10 -3.91 -16.34
N GLU A 87 3.42 -4.03 -17.64
CA GLU A 87 4.71 -4.53 -18.13
C GLU A 87 5.89 -3.64 -17.70
N GLU A 88 5.66 -2.33 -17.56
CA GLU A 88 6.64 -1.36 -17.11
C GLU A 88 6.07 -0.47 -16.00
N VAL A 89 6.77 -0.37 -14.87
CA VAL A 89 6.41 0.52 -13.75
C VAL A 89 7.40 1.68 -13.71
N THR A 90 7.03 2.82 -14.29
CA THR A 90 7.82 4.06 -14.18
C THR A 90 7.48 4.76 -12.87
N ILE A 91 8.38 4.64 -11.87
CA ILE A 91 8.24 5.34 -10.59
C ILE A 91 8.79 6.76 -10.73
N HIS A 92 7.91 7.76 -10.76
CA HIS A 92 8.32 9.16 -10.75
C HIS A 92 8.62 9.64 -9.33
N LEU A 93 9.68 10.43 -9.18
CA LEU A 93 9.93 11.13 -7.92
C LEU A 93 8.78 12.11 -7.67
N PRO A 94 8.23 12.16 -6.45
CA PRO A 94 7.17 13.11 -6.13
C PRO A 94 7.70 14.55 -6.22
N THR A 95 7.13 15.31 -7.15
CA THR A 95 7.51 16.69 -7.42
C THR A 95 6.94 17.65 -6.37
N GLY A 96 7.75 18.59 -5.89
CA GLY A 96 7.29 19.64 -4.97
C GLY A 96 7.30 19.26 -3.48
N ILE A 97 7.84 18.10 -3.11
CA ILE A 97 8.01 17.73 -1.70
C ILE A 97 9.16 18.52 -1.08
N ARG A 98 8.89 19.17 0.05
CA ARG A 98 9.91 19.84 0.89
C ARG A 98 10.45 18.81 1.88
N ASN A 99 11.53 18.12 1.52
CA ASN A 99 12.27 17.25 2.43
C ASN A 99 12.87 18.06 3.60
N LYS A 100 13.11 17.38 4.72
CA LYS A 100 13.72 17.99 5.91
C LYS A 100 15.09 18.58 5.53
N GLY A 101 15.30 19.87 5.82
CA GLY A 101 16.56 20.57 5.54
C GLY A 101 16.64 21.32 4.20
N THR A 102 15.66 21.22 3.30
CA THR A 102 15.64 21.99 2.04
C THR A 102 14.79 23.26 2.10
N GLY A 103 14.17 23.53 3.24
CA GLY A 103 13.56 24.82 3.51
C GLY A 103 14.63 25.90 3.70
N ARG A 104 14.35 27.12 3.20
CA ARG A 104 14.90 28.31 3.85
C ARG A 104 14.60 28.18 5.34
N ASP A 105 15.56 28.51 6.20
CA ASP A 105 15.49 28.43 7.68
C ASP A 105 14.39 29.33 8.31
N LYS A 106 13.49 29.84 7.48
CA LYS A 106 12.36 30.66 7.82
C LYS A 106 11.11 29.79 7.79
N ARG A 107 10.33 29.89 8.87
CA ARG A 107 8.99 29.31 9.01
C ARG A 107 8.14 29.58 7.75
N TYR A 108 7.29 28.63 7.39
CA TYR A 108 6.25 28.84 6.37
C TYR A 108 5.34 30.00 6.81
N VAL A 109 5.19 31.01 5.96
CA VAL A 109 4.34 32.18 6.25
C VAL A 109 2.97 31.95 5.65
N SER A 110 1.92 32.04 6.47
CA SER A 110 0.55 31.84 6.00
C SER A 110 0.08 32.98 5.09
N LYS A 111 -0.94 32.75 4.26
CA LYS A 111 -1.54 33.82 3.43
C LYS A 111 -1.98 35.00 4.28
N SER A 112 -2.60 34.74 5.43
CA SER A 112 -3.04 35.76 6.38
C SER A 112 -1.87 36.59 6.90
N GLU A 113 -0.75 35.95 7.29
CA GLU A 113 0.46 36.65 7.73
C GLU A 113 1.09 37.50 6.62
N ILE A 114 1.11 37.02 5.37
CA ILE A 114 1.60 37.80 4.23
C ILE A 114 0.75 39.05 4.03
N VAL A 115 -0.58 38.90 4.06
CA VAL A 115 -1.52 40.02 3.89
C VAL A 115 -1.36 41.04 5.02
N SER A 116 -1.30 40.59 6.28
CA SER A 116 -1.07 41.46 7.43
C SER A 116 0.29 42.18 7.36
N ALA A 117 1.34 41.47 6.94
CA ALA A 117 2.66 42.09 6.76
C ALA A 117 2.67 43.11 5.62
N GLN A 118 1.81 42.98 4.61
CA GLN A 118 1.65 43.97 3.55
C GLN A 118 0.81 45.16 3.99
N SER A 119 -0.27 44.96 4.75
CA SER A 119 -1.11 46.04 5.27
C SER A 119 -0.36 46.90 6.29
N ASN A 120 0.53 46.30 7.07
CA ASN A 120 1.33 47.00 8.09
C ASN A 120 2.50 47.84 7.50
N LYS A 121 2.68 47.87 6.18
CA LYS A 121 3.72 48.69 5.56
C LYS A 121 3.31 50.16 5.57
N PRO A 122 4.16 51.08 6.07
CA PRO A 122 3.82 52.49 6.12
C PRO A 122 3.60 53.06 4.71
N MET A 123 2.65 53.99 4.60
CA MET A 123 2.52 54.78 3.39
C MET A 123 3.73 55.70 3.23
N ARG A 124 4.17 55.89 1.99
CA ARG A 124 5.29 56.78 1.65
C ARG A 124 4.98 57.59 0.41
N MET A 125 5.67 58.73 0.27
CA MET A 125 5.52 59.61 -0.88
C MET A 125 6.22 59.01 -2.09
N CYS A 126 5.48 58.72 -3.16
CA CYS A 126 6.07 58.23 -4.40
C CYS A 126 6.70 59.38 -5.19
N ARG A 127 7.99 59.31 -5.51
CA ARG A 127 8.69 60.34 -6.31
C ARG A 127 8.22 60.46 -7.76
N ASN A 128 7.52 59.46 -8.29
CA ASN A 128 7.08 59.43 -9.69
C ASN A 128 5.69 60.06 -9.87
N CYS A 129 4.77 59.85 -8.93
CA CYS A 129 3.40 60.38 -9.00
C CYS A 129 3.10 61.44 -7.93
N ASN A 130 4.04 61.71 -7.02
CA ASN A 130 3.92 62.63 -5.90
C ASN A 130 2.67 62.38 -5.02
N LYS A 131 2.24 61.13 -4.91
CA LYS A 131 1.12 60.70 -4.05
C LYS A 131 1.64 59.88 -2.87
N LEU A 132 1.02 60.08 -1.71
CA LEU A 132 1.21 59.25 -0.51
C LEU A 132 0.44 57.94 -0.68
N GLY A 133 1.12 56.79 -0.55
CA GLY A 133 0.46 55.49 -0.62
C GLY A 133 1.39 54.31 -0.36
N HIS A 134 0.89 53.08 -0.55
CA HIS A 134 1.64 51.83 -0.32
C HIS A 134 2.56 51.43 -1.50
N HIS A 135 3.04 52.40 -2.29
CA HIS A 135 3.91 52.16 -3.43
C HIS A 135 5.07 53.18 -3.47
N ASP A 136 6.02 52.95 -4.38
CA ASP A 136 7.20 53.80 -4.59
C ASP A 136 7.39 54.00 -6.09
N SER A 137 8.36 54.81 -6.51
CA SER A 137 8.67 55.07 -7.92
C SER A 137 8.87 53.79 -8.75
N ARG A 138 9.45 52.73 -8.13
CA ARG A 138 9.66 51.41 -8.75
C ARG A 138 8.38 50.63 -9.02
N ASN A 139 7.34 50.83 -8.20
CA ASN A 139 6.05 50.13 -8.32
C ASN A 139 4.91 51.14 -8.52
N CYS A 140 5.21 52.28 -9.14
CA CYS A 140 4.24 53.34 -9.30
C CYS A 140 3.17 52.87 -10.30
N PRO A 141 1.87 52.93 -9.96
CA PRO A 141 0.81 52.47 -10.86
C PRO A 141 0.73 53.33 -12.13
N LEU A 142 1.06 54.63 -12.06
CA LEU A 142 1.15 55.48 -13.26
C LEU A 142 2.27 55.02 -14.20
N LYS A 143 3.39 54.56 -13.65
CA LYS A 143 4.52 54.05 -14.43
C LYS A 143 4.18 52.70 -15.06
N LYS A 144 3.57 51.79 -14.31
CA LYS A 144 3.12 50.49 -14.84
C LYS A 144 2.14 50.64 -15.98
N LYS A 145 1.09 51.46 -15.81
CA LYS A 145 0.13 51.75 -16.88
C LYS A 145 0.77 52.34 -18.13
N ALA A 146 1.86 53.10 -17.99
CA ALA A 146 2.59 53.64 -19.14
C ALA A 146 3.40 52.56 -19.87
N GLN A 147 3.89 51.53 -19.17
CA GLN A 147 4.61 50.40 -19.76
C GLN A 147 3.66 49.38 -20.39
N ASP A 148 2.56 49.07 -19.72
CA ASP A 148 1.53 48.15 -20.22
C ASP A 148 0.93 48.64 -21.57
N ASN A 149 0.88 49.96 -21.78
CA ASN A 149 0.43 50.57 -23.05
C ASN A 149 1.51 50.62 -24.14
N GLN A 150 2.79 50.41 -23.81
CA GLN A 150 3.89 50.34 -24.78
C GLN A 150 4.12 48.92 -25.30
N ASP A 151 3.87 47.91 -24.46
CA ASP A 151 4.01 46.49 -24.84
C ASP A 151 2.83 46.00 -25.71
N ALA A 152 1.68 46.69 -25.67
CA ALA A 152 0.49 46.36 -26.48
C ALA A 152 0.54 46.84 -27.94
N SER A 153 1.56 47.59 -28.36
CA SER A 153 1.69 48.11 -29.73
C SER A 153 2.75 47.39 -30.58
N MET A 154 3.20 46.20 -30.17
CA MET A 154 4.19 45.37 -30.89
C MET A 154 3.68 43.92 -31.08
N GLU A 155 2.37 43.74 -31.19
CA GLU A 155 1.74 42.45 -31.51
C GLU A 155 0.75 42.62 -32.68
N ASP A 156 1.15 43.27 -33.78
CA ASP A 156 0.36 43.31 -35.02
C ASP A 156 1.26 43.52 -36.25
N ILE A 157 2.20 42.59 -36.51
CA ILE A 157 2.74 42.37 -37.86
C ILE A 157 2.96 40.87 -38.02
N ASP A 158 2.05 40.22 -38.74
CA ASP A 158 2.26 38.95 -39.44
C ASP A 158 2.11 39.23 -40.95
#